data_AF-A0A328ZIH7-F1
#
_entry.id   AF-A0A328ZIH7-F1
#
_cell.length_a   1.000
_cell.length_b   1.000
_cell.length_c   1.000
_cell.angle_alpha   90.00
_cell.angle_beta   90.00
_cell.angle_gamma   90.00
#
_symmetry.space_group_name_H-M   'P 1'
#
loop_
_entity.id
_entity.type
_entity.pdbx_description
1 polymer ?
#
loop_
_entity_poly.entity_id
_entity_poly.type
_entity_poly.pdbx_seq_one_letter_code
_entity_poly.pdbx_strand_id
1 'polypeptide(L)'
;MKLSSPERLILSMLASLHERLDIESETAKLISEAIHTDNTWALTWALPGIVGERVEEDPKEVTDVVNYLDMWSFVEEGVKALLPEVRTELEATVQRPTSFPGFDGNNEAEHLSIAYFLVGPLKRFQSFAGRDLNSHYPTLHRYAAMYAVFEPMRQHLGLRRPLIREELTRILSV
;
A
#
# COMPACT_ATOMS: atom_id res chain seq x y z
N MET A 1 13.62 -8.02 -5.62
CA MET A 1 15.03 -8.45 -5.76
C MET A 1 15.66 -8.55 -4.40
N LYS A 2 16.60 -9.48 -4.23
CA LYS A 2 17.34 -9.68 -2.99
C LYS A 2 18.78 -9.19 -3.14
N LEU A 3 19.14 -8.13 -2.44
CA LEU A 3 20.53 -7.63 -2.40
C LEU A 3 21.34 -8.40 -1.36
N SER A 4 22.54 -8.82 -1.73
CA SER A 4 23.53 -9.38 -0.80
C SER A 4 24.05 -8.30 0.17
N SER A 5 24.60 -8.73 1.31
CA SER A 5 25.17 -7.78 2.29
C SER A 5 26.28 -6.89 1.70
N PRO A 6 27.21 -7.41 0.86
CA PRO A 6 28.18 -6.55 0.18
C PRO A 6 27.54 -5.53 -0.76
N GLU A 7 26.52 -5.91 -1.53
CA GLU A 7 25.81 -4.97 -2.43
C GLU A 7 25.09 -3.87 -1.66
N ARG A 8 24.42 -4.23 -0.54
CA ARG A 8 23.79 -3.24 0.35
C ARG A 8 24.82 -2.25 0.87
N LEU A 9 25.98 -2.72 1.33
CA LEU A 9 27.05 -1.85 1.84
C LEU A 9 27.58 -0.90 0.75
N ILE A 10 27.87 -1.43 -0.45
CA ILE A 10 28.39 -0.64 -1.57
C ILE A 10 27.38 0.43 -1.98
N LEU A 11 26.10 0.06 -2.17
CA LEU A 11 25.05 1.00 -2.59
C LEU A 11 24.79 2.06 -1.52
N SER A 12 24.78 1.70 -0.24
CA SER A 12 24.68 2.68 0.86
C SER A 12 25.87 3.64 0.88
N MET A 13 27.10 3.16 0.70
CA MET A 13 28.28 4.03 0.63
C MET A 13 28.20 5.00 -0.57
N LEU A 14 27.74 4.53 -1.73
CA LEU A 14 27.54 5.38 -2.91
C LEU A 14 26.45 6.43 -2.68
N ALA A 15 25.31 6.05 -2.09
CA ALA A 15 24.25 7.00 -1.75
C ALA A 15 24.74 8.07 -0.76
N SER A 16 25.53 7.68 0.27
CA SER A 16 26.15 8.63 1.20
C SER A 16 27.18 9.54 0.53
N LEU A 17 27.90 9.08 -0.49
CA LEU A 17 28.79 9.94 -1.28
C LEU A 17 28.01 10.98 -2.07
N HIS A 18 26.88 10.60 -2.69
CA HIS A 18 26.00 11.55 -3.38
C HIS A 18 25.53 12.65 -2.42
N GLU A 19 25.07 12.28 -1.22
CA GLU A 19 24.65 13.23 -0.19
C GLU A 19 25.81 14.14 0.27
N ARG A 20 27.00 13.58 0.53
CA ARG A 20 28.18 14.34 0.97
C ARG A 20 28.74 15.29 -0.08
N LEU A 21 28.55 14.97 -1.37
CA LEU A 21 29.01 15.78 -2.49
C LEU A 21 27.93 16.75 -2.99
N ASP A 22 26.78 16.83 -2.33
CA ASP A 22 25.63 17.66 -2.72
C ASP A 22 25.12 17.35 -4.15
N ILE A 23 25.21 16.08 -4.54
CA ILE A 23 24.74 15.58 -5.83
C ILE A 23 23.29 15.13 -5.66
N GLU A 24 22.36 16.00 -6.06
CA GLU A 24 20.94 15.69 -6.09
C GLU A 24 20.64 14.52 -7.03
N SER A 25 20.17 13.41 -6.44
CA SER A 25 19.79 12.20 -7.17
C SER A 25 18.59 11.53 -6.50
N GLU A 26 17.43 11.64 -7.13
CA GLU A 26 16.22 10.92 -6.69
C GLU A 26 16.45 9.40 -6.68
N THR A 27 17.24 8.90 -7.64
CA THR A 27 17.63 7.48 -7.69
C THR A 27 18.46 7.06 -6.48
N ALA A 28 19.47 7.84 -6.09
CA ALA A 28 20.28 7.53 -4.92
C ALA A 28 19.46 7.57 -3.62
N LYS A 29 18.56 8.56 -3.48
CA LYS A 29 17.61 8.67 -2.36
C LYS A 29 16.71 7.43 -2.30
N LEU A 30 16.09 7.05 -3.42
CA LEU A 30 15.24 5.86 -3.51
C LEU A 30 15.98 4.56 -3.17
N ILE A 31 17.19 4.36 -3.69
CA ILE A 31 18.02 3.18 -3.39
C ILE A 31 18.34 3.13 -1.89
N SER A 32 18.74 4.26 -1.32
CA SER A 32 19.02 4.36 0.11
C SER A 32 17.79 4.00 0.93
N GLU A 33 16.64 4.60 0.66
CA GLU A 33 15.39 4.34 1.38
C GLU A 33 14.95 2.87 1.26
N ALA A 34 15.03 2.29 0.05
CA ALA A 34 14.69 0.90 -0.18
C ALA A 34 15.59 -0.06 0.62
N ILE A 35 16.88 0.25 0.78
CA ILE A 35 17.81 -0.55 1.58
C ILE A 35 17.53 -0.40 3.08
N HIS A 36 17.31 0.83 3.56
CA HIS A 36 17.10 1.11 4.99
C HIS A 36 15.77 0.58 5.53
N THR A 37 14.73 0.54 4.69
CA THR A 37 13.39 0.06 5.05
C THR A 37 13.13 -1.40 4.67
N ASP A 38 14.15 -2.07 4.13
CA ASP A 38 14.11 -3.44 3.58
C ASP A 38 13.13 -3.63 2.40
N ASN A 39 12.68 -2.54 1.77
CA ASN A 39 11.81 -2.55 0.59
C ASN A 39 12.57 -2.65 -0.74
N THR A 40 13.64 -3.45 -0.81
CA THR A 40 14.49 -3.56 -2.02
C THR A 40 13.75 -4.13 -3.24
N TRP A 41 12.60 -4.80 -3.04
CA TRP A 41 11.67 -5.17 -4.11
C TRP A 41 11.24 -3.96 -4.96
N ALA A 42 11.09 -2.78 -4.35
CA ALA A 42 10.61 -1.58 -5.00
C ALA A 42 11.55 -1.07 -6.11
N LEU A 43 12.84 -1.40 -6.05
CA LEU A 43 13.81 -1.03 -7.08
C LEU A 43 13.48 -1.66 -8.42
N THR A 44 12.91 -2.87 -8.42
CA THR A 44 12.45 -3.54 -9.65
C THR A 44 11.22 -2.86 -10.26
N TRP A 45 10.43 -2.15 -9.46
CA TRP A 45 9.27 -1.41 -9.93
C TRP A 45 9.66 -0.02 -10.44
N ALA A 46 10.57 0.65 -9.74
CA ALA A 46 10.95 2.02 -10.03
C ALA A 46 12.02 2.13 -11.14
N LEU A 47 12.91 1.14 -11.24
CA LEU A 47 14.08 1.19 -12.13
C LEU A 47 14.16 -0.01 -13.08
N PRO A 48 13.07 -0.42 -13.77
CA PRO A 48 13.08 -1.63 -14.61
C PRO A 48 14.13 -1.57 -15.74
N GLY A 49 14.45 -0.37 -16.24
CA GLY A 49 15.51 -0.20 -17.25
C GLY A 49 16.95 -0.39 -16.74
N ILE A 50 17.16 -0.39 -15.41
CA ILE A 50 18.48 -0.56 -14.78
C ILE A 50 18.65 -1.99 -14.27
N VAL A 51 17.67 -2.49 -13.51
CA VAL A 51 17.75 -3.82 -12.88
C VAL A 51 17.24 -4.95 -13.77
N GLY A 52 16.68 -4.62 -14.94
CA GLY A 52 16.07 -5.55 -15.86
C GLY A 52 14.59 -5.80 -15.57
N GLU A 53 13.94 -6.53 -16.49
CA GLU A 53 12.55 -6.95 -16.32
C GLU A 53 12.39 -7.91 -15.13
N ARG A 54 11.19 -7.94 -14.56
CA ARG A 54 10.88 -8.66 -13.32
C ARG A 54 11.08 -10.18 -13.52
N VAL A 55 12.17 -10.71 -12.99
CA VAL A 55 12.47 -12.16 -13.00
C VAL A 55 11.84 -12.89 -11.79
N GLU A 56 11.67 -12.18 -10.67
CA GLU A 56 11.14 -12.74 -9.42
C GLU A 56 9.73 -12.23 -9.12
N GLU A 57 8.87 -13.10 -8.57
CA GLU A 57 7.57 -12.68 -8.03
C GLU A 57 7.75 -11.69 -6.87
N ASP A 58 6.77 -10.80 -6.68
CA ASP A 58 6.79 -9.92 -5.51
C ASP A 58 6.64 -10.73 -4.23
N PRO A 59 7.22 -10.27 -3.11
CA PRO A 59 6.87 -10.82 -1.80
C PRO A 59 5.35 -10.83 -1.59
N LYS A 60 4.86 -11.83 -0.87
CA LYS A 60 3.42 -12.00 -0.62
C LYS A 60 2.84 -10.77 0.06
N GLU A 61 3.58 -10.20 1.01
CA GLU A 61 3.23 -9.03 1.80
C GLU A 61 3.05 -7.80 0.90
N VAL A 62 3.86 -7.67 -0.15
CA VAL A 62 3.73 -6.59 -1.14
C VAL A 62 2.43 -6.75 -1.93
N THR A 63 2.15 -7.97 -2.37
CA THR A 63 0.91 -8.30 -3.10
C THR A 63 -0.32 -8.03 -2.22
N ASP A 64 -0.29 -8.46 -0.97
CA ASP A 64 -1.35 -8.24 0.02
C ASP A 64 -1.60 -6.74 0.24
N VAL A 65 -0.55 -5.95 0.50
CA VAL A 65 -0.69 -4.50 0.73
C VAL A 65 -1.25 -3.80 -0.50
N VAL A 66 -0.77 -4.12 -1.70
CA VAL A 66 -1.28 -3.55 -2.97
C VAL A 66 -2.77 -3.85 -3.13
N ASN A 67 -3.18 -5.09 -2.87
CA ASN A 67 -4.56 -5.53 -2.96
C ASN A 67 -5.45 -4.83 -1.92
N TYR A 68 -4.97 -4.68 -0.68
CA TYR A 68 -5.71 -4.00 0.38
C TYR A 68 -5.83 -2.50 0.13
N LEU A 69 -4.77 -1.82 -0.32
CA LEU A 69 -4.82 -0.40 -0.67
C LEU A 69 -5.74 -0.15 -1.87
N ASP A 70 -5.76 -1.04 -2.87
CA ASP A 70 -6.69 -0.95 -3.99
C ASP A 70 -8.14 -1.11 -3.49
N MET A 71 -8.43 -2.19 -2.76
CA MET A 71 -9.75 -2.41 -2.16
C MET A 71 -10.22 -1.21 -1.34
N TRP A 72 -9.37 -0.67 -0.45
CA TRP A 72 -9.71 0.50 0.35
C TRP A 72 -9.93 1.75 -0.48
N SER A 73 -9.25 1.89 -1.62
CA SER A 73 -9.50 2.99 -2.56
C SER A 73 -10.91 2.90 -3.14
N PHE A 74 -11.36 1.71 -3.53
CA PHE A 74 -12.74 1.48 -3.99
C PHE A 74 -13.78 1.70 -2.88
N VAL A 75 -13.50 1.23 -1.66
CA VAL A 75 -14.37 1.42 -0.50
C VAL A 75 -14.55 2.91 -0.19
N GLU A 76 -13.45 3.66 -0.07
CA GLU A 76 -13.54 5.09 0.24
C GLU A 76 -14.18 5.91 -0.89
N GLU A 77 -13.91 5.58 -2.16
CA GLU A 77 -14.59 6.20 -3.31
C GLU A 77 -16.09 5.90 -3.31
N GLY A 78 -16.48 4.65 -3.03
CA GLY A 78 -17.88 4.24 -2.89
C GLY A 78 -18.58 4.99 -1.76
N VAL A 79 -17.99 5.03 -0.57
CA VAL A 79 -18.53 5.75 0.59
C VAL A 79 -18.68 7.25 0.31
N LYS A 80 -17.74 7.87 -0.41
CA LYS A 80 -17.81 9.28 -0.82
C LYS A 80 -18.91 9.54 -1.86
N ALA A 81 -19.25 8.56 -2.68
CA ALA A 81 -20.29 8.68 -3.69
C ALA A 81 -21.72 8.50 -3.14
N LEU A 82 -21.87 7.96 -1.93
CA LEU A 82 -23.17 7.82 -1.27
C LEU A 82 -23.74 9.18 -0.85
N LEU A 83 -25.07 9.27 -0.83
CA LEU A 83 -25.77 10.38 -0.18
C LEU A 83 -25.46 10.39 1.33
N PRO A 84 -25.40 11.58 1.97
CA PRO A 84 -25.05 11.69 3.39
C PRO A 84 -25.89 10.81 4.32
N GLU A 85 -27.20 10.73 4.06
CA GLU A 85 -28.15 9.95 4.87
C GLU A 85 -27.83 8.45 4.80
N VAL A 86 -27.57 7.96 3.58
CA VAL A 86 -27.22 6.56 3.32
C VAL A 86 -25.86 6.21 3.92
N ARG A 87 -24.91 7.16 3.89
CA ARG A 87 -23.60 6.98 4.53
C ARG A 87 -23.73 6.84 6.05
N THR A 88 -24.52 7.67 6.71
CA THR A 88 -24.76 7.56 8.15
C THR A 88 -25.42 6.23 8.52
N GLU A 89 -26.39 5.77 7.72
CA GLU A 89 -26.98 4.45 7.89
C GLU A 89 -25.96 3.31 7.72
N LEU A 90 -25.08 3.42 6.72
CA LEU A 90 -24.01 2.44 6.51
C LEU A 90 -23.07 2.38 7.72
N GLU A 91 -22.57 3.53 8.18
CA GLU A 91 -21.67 3.64 9.33
C GLU A 91 -22.30 3.05 10.61
N ALA A 92 -23.58 3.31 10.84
CA ALA A 92 -24.33 2.74 11.95
C ALA A 92 -24.53 1.21 11.84
N THR A 93 -24.66 0.69 10.61
CA THR A 93 -24.87 -0.74 10.35
C THR A 93 -23.57 -1.53 10.51
N VAL A 94 -22.48 -1.04 9.92
CA VAL A 94 -21.22 -1.81 9.88
C VAL A 94 -20.46 -1.75 11.19
N GLN A 95 -20.63 -0.68 12.01
CA GLN A 95 -19.91 -0.48 13.28
C GLN A 95 -18.38 -0.62 13.15
N ARG A 96 -17.85 -0.37 11.95
CA ARG A 96 -16.45 -0.46 11.57
C ARG A 96 -16.03 0.83 10.85
N PRO A 97 -14.72 1.12 10.79
CA PRO A 97 -14.23 2.24 9.99
C PRO A 97 -14.65 2.12 8.52
N THR A 98 -15.19 3.20 7.97
CA THR A 98 -15.50 3.35 6.53
C THR A 98 -14.35 4.00 5.75
N SER A 99 -13.25 4.31 6.44
CA SER A 99 -11.98 4.80 5.88
C SER A 99 -10.85 3.86 6.27
N PHE A 100 -9.80 3.82 5.43
CA PHE A 100 -8.61 2.99 5.64
C PHE A 100 -7.92 3.37 6.97
N PRO A 101 -7.90 2.47 7.96
CA PRO A 101 -7.28 2.76 9.25
C PRO A 101 -5.77 2.52 9.27
N GLY A 102 -5.21 1.82 8.26
CA GLY A 102 -3.79 1.47 8.24
C GLY A 102 -3.48 0.07 8.78
N PHE A 103 -2.20 -0.17 9.10
CA PHE A 103 -1.66 -1.42 9.63
C PHE A 103 -1.13 -1.22 11.05
N ASP A 104 -1.11 -2.25 11.87
CA ASP A 104 -0.56 -2.16 13.23
C ASP A 104 0.98 -2.05 13.20
N GLY A 105 1.52 -0.91 13.64
CA GLY A 105 2.97 -0.71 13.70
C GLY A 105 3.72 -1.70 14.60
N ASN A 106 3.05 -2.38 15.54
CA ASN A 106 3.70 -3.32 16.45
C ASN A 106 3.71 -4.76 15.92
N ASN A 107 2.61 -5.20 15.30
CA ASN A 107 2.42 -6.60 14.87
C ASN A 107 2.43 -6.78 13.35
N GLU A 108 2.31 -5.69 12.58
CA GLU A 108 2.16 -5.67 11.12
C GLU A 108 3.15 -4.68 10.48
N ALA A 109 4.29 -4.46 11.15
CA ALA A 109 5.30 -3.47 10.78
C ALA A 109 5.81 -3.60 9.34
N GLU A 110 5.90 -4.82 8.81
CA GLU A 110 6.29 -5.07 7.42
C GLU A 110 5.24 -4.54 6.43
N HIS A 111 3.96 -4.81 6.68
CA HIS A 111 2.86 -4.31 5.83
C HIS A 111 2.77 -2.78 5.92
N LEU A 112 2.97 -2.23 7.11
CA LEU A 112 3.06 -0.78 7.33
C LEU A 112 4.21 -0.16 6.54
N SER A 113 5.41 -0.76 6.61
CA SER A 113 6.61 -0.32 5.88
C SER A 113 6.35 -0.30 4.37
N ILE A 114 5.79 -1.39 3.83
CA ILE A 114 5.43 -1.51 2.41
C ILE A 114 4.41 -0.43 2.02
N ALA A 115 3.37 -0.20 2.85
CA ALA A 115 2.35 0.81 2.57
C ALA A 115 2.95 2.22 2.52
N TYR A 116 3.81 2.59 3.47
CA TYR A 116 4.54 3.85 3.43
C TYR A 116 5.45 3.94 2.20
N PHE A 117 6.13 2.86 1.84
CA PHE A 117 7.03 2.84 0.69
C PHE A 117 6.30 3.02 -0.65
N LEU A 118 5.13 2.40 -0.78
CA LEU A 118 4.24 2.57 -1.93
C LEU A 118 3.73 4.01 -2.03
N VAL A 119 3.26 4.58 -0.91
CA VAL A 119 2.61 5.90 -0.90
C VAL A 119 3.61 7.05 -0.98
N GLY A 120 4.74 6.98 -0.28
CA GLY A 120 5.74 8.04 -0.28
C GLY A 120 6.75 7.89 -1.43
N PRO A 121 7.80 7.08 -1.26
CA PRO A 121 8.88 6.91 -2.22
C PRO A 121 8.43 6.58 -3.65
N LEU A 122 7.49 5.63 -3.81
CA LEU A 122 7.01 5.22 -5.14
C LEU A 122 5.85 6.08 -5.68
N LYS A 123 5.32 7.01 -4.87
CA LYS A 123 4.19 7.88 -5.22
C LYS A 123 2.98 7.15 -5.81
N ARG A 124 2.73 5.90 -5.38
CA ARG A 124 1.52 5.12 -5.71
C ARG A 124 0.43 5.37 -4.68
N PHE A 125 -0.81 4.98 -4.98
CA PHE A 125 -1.96 5.11 -4.06
C PHE A 125 -2.04 6.48 -3.34
N GLN A 126 -1.84 7.57 -4.10
CA GLN A 126 -1.71 8.92 -3.55
C GLN A 126 -2.96 9.43 -2.82
N SER A 127 -4.11 8.77 -2.98
CA SER A 127 -5.29 8.99 -2.14
C SER A 127 -5.02 8.79 -0.64
N PHE A 128 -3.96 8.06 -0.28
CA PHE A 128 -3.53 7.84 1.10
C PHE A 128 -2.34 8.72 1.53
N ALA A 129 -1.80 9.56 0.63
CA ALA A 129 -0.66 10.41 0.95
C ALA A 129 -0.98 11.39 2.08
N GLY A 130 -0.01 11.57 2.99
CA GLY A 130 -0.13 12.48 4.13
C GLY A 130 -1.00 11.98 5.29
N ARG A 131 -1.52 10.74 5.23
CA ARG A 131 -2.25 10.11 6.34
C ARG A 131 -1.30 9.37 7.28
N ASP A 132 -1.71 9.25 8.53
CA ASP A 132 -1.13 8.23 9.41
C ASP A 132 -1.62 6.86 8.94
N LEU A 133 -0.68 5.97 8.62
CA LEU A 133 -0.98 4.60 8.18
C LEU A 133 -0.82 3.60 9.33
N ASN A 134 -0.47 4.06 10.53
CA ASN A 134 -0.45 3.23 11.72
C ASN A 134 -1.84 3.18 12.35
N SER A 135 -2.48 2.01 12.29
CA SER A 135 -3.80 1.81 12.88
C SER A 135 -3.77 1.68 14.40
N HIS A 136 -2.62 1.34 15.00
CA HIS A 136 -2.47 0.98 16.41
C HIS A 136 -3.27 -0.25 16.88
N TYR A 137 -3.82 -1.06 15.97
CA TYR A 137 -4.48 -2.34 16.28
C TYR A 137 -4.42 -3.31 15.09
N PRO A 138 -4.36 -4.64 15.28
CA PRO A 138 -4.24 -5.58 14.16
C PRO A 138 -5.38 -5.46 13.12
N THR A 139 -5.03 -5.39 11.83
CA THR A 139 -6.00 -5.24 10.73
C THR A 139 -5.93 -6.35 9.67
N LEU A 140 -4.83 -7.09 9.57
CA LEU A 140 -4.58 -8.02 8.45
C LEU A 140 -5.63 -9.13 8.31
N HIS A 141 -6.01 -9.78 9.41
CA HIS A 141 -7.03 -10.84 9.36
C HIS A 141 -8.34 -10.31 8.76
N ARG A 142 -8.73 -9.10 9.16
CA ARG A 142 -9.94 -8.45 8.64
C ARG A 142 -9.76 -8.06 7.19
N TYR A 143 -8.63 -7.48 6.81
CA TYR A 143 -8.38 -7.11 5.41
C TYR A 143 -8.40 -8.32 4.48
N ALA A 144 -7.86 -9.46 4.91
CA ALA A 144 -7.97 -10.71 4.17
C ALA A 144 -9.44 -11.15 3.97
N ALA A 145 -10.27 -11.08 5.02
CA ALA A 145 -11.69 -11.40 4.94
C ALA A 145 -12.47 -10.43 4.03
N MET A 146 -12.22 -9.13 4.16
CA MET A 146 -12.78 -8.09 3.30
C MET A 146 -12.39 -8.32 1.84
N TYR A 147 -11.12 -8.61 1.60
CA TYR A 147 -10.58 -8.81 0.26
C TYR A 147 -11.14 -10.05 -0.42
N ALA A 148 -11.37 -11.14 0.34
CA ALA A 148 -12.04 -12.34 -0.19
C ALA A 148 -13.46 -12.06 -0.70
N VAL A 149 -14.17 -11.09 -0.12
CA VAL A 149 -15.48 -10.63 -0.59
C VAL A 149 -15.36 -9.66 -1.77
N PHE A 150 -14.37 -8.76 -1.72
CA PHE A 150 -14.16 -7.74 -2.74
C PHE A 150 -13.62 -8.29 -4.07
N GLU A 151 -12.67 -9.23 -4.03
CA GLU A 151 -11.95 -9.68 -5.22
C GLU A 151 -12.86 -10.24 -6.32
N PRO A 152 -13.88 -11.08 -6.03
CA PRO A 152 -14.85 -11.49 -7.04
C PRO A 152 -15.69 -10.33 -7.58
N MET A 153 -16.03 -9.34 -6.74
CA MET A 153 -16.80 -8.17 -7.17
C MET A 153 -16.01 -7.30 -8.14
N ARG A 154 -14.69 -7.17 -7.91
CA ARG A 154 -13.77 -6.33 -8.69
C ARG A 154 -13.85 -6.61 -10.18
N GLN A 155 -13.97 -7.87 -10.58
CA GLN A 155 -14.10 -8.29 -11.98
C GLN A 155 -15.34 -7.69 -12.68
N HIS A 156 -16.38 -7.38 -11.92
CA HIS A 156 -17.65 -6.85 -12.41
C HIS A 156 -17.78 -5.32 -12.25
N LEU A 157 -16.78 -4.63 -11.69
CA LEU A 157 -16.80 -3.18 -11.49
C LEU A 157 -16.49 -2.36 -12.77
N GLY A 158 -16.24 -3.03 -13.90
CA GLY A 158 -16.12 -2.41 -15.23
C GLY A 158 -15.11 -1.26 -15.28
N LEU A 159 -15.50 -0.12 -15.87
CA LEU A 159 -14.72 1.14 -15.93
C LEU A 159 -14.64 1.85 -14.56
N ARG A 160 -14.47 1.09 -13.47
CA ARG A 160 -14.32 1.60 -12.10
C ARG A 160 -15.56 2.36 -11.61
N ARG A 161 -16.75 1.76 -11.71
CA ARG A 161 -17.94 2.35 -11.07
C ARG A 161 -17.77 2.36 -9.54
N PRO A 162 -18.35 3.34 -8.83
CA PRO A 162 -18.40 3.30 -7.37
C PRO A 162 -19.14 2.05 -6.85
N LEU A 163 -18.71 1.55 -5.69
CA LEU A 163 -19.42 0.51 -4.95
C LEU A 163 -20.75 1.06 -4.44
N ILE A 164 -21.82 0.30 -4.60
CA ILE A 164 -23.13 0.67 -4.03
C ILE A 164 -23.19 0.26 -2.54
N ARG A 165 -24.19 0.78 -1.83
CA ARG A 165 -24.39 0.53 -0.39
C ARG A 165 -24.33 -0.96 -0.05
N GLU A 166 -25.04 -1.80 -0.80
CA GLU A 166 -25.14 -3.24 -0.54
C GLU A 166 -23.79 -3.94 -0.66
N GLU A 167 -22.95 -3.52 -1.61
CA GLU A 167 -21.61 -4.05 -1.81
C GLU A 167 -20.67 -3.60 -0.68
N LEU A 168 -20.73 -2.30 -0.32
CA LEU A 168 -19.98 -1.74 0.79
C LEU A 168 -20.32 -2.44 2.11
N THR A 169 -21.62 -2.67 2.39
CA THR A 169 -22.04 -3.41 3.59
C THR A 169 -21.48 -4.84 3.59
N ARG A 170 -21.54 -5.57 2.46
CA ARG A 170 -20.99 -6.93 2.38
C ARG A 170 -19.49 -6.98 2.67
N ILE A 171 -18.72 -6.01 2.15
CA ILE A 171 -17.28 -5.94 2.36
C ILE A 171 -16.96 -5.54 3.81
N LEU A 172 -17.66 -4.55 4.37
CA LEU A 172 -17.32 -3.96 5.68
C LEU A 172 -17.87 -4.73 6.89
N SER A 173 -18.84 -5.64 6.69
CA SER A 173 -19.49 -6.40 7.76
C SER A 173 -18.84 -7.75 8.10
N VAL A 174 -17.75 -8.13 7.42
CA VAL A 174 -16.98 -9.35 7.71
C VAL A 174 -16.12 -9.26 8.98
#